data_AF-A0A378FWU1-F1
#
_entry.id   AF-A0A378FWU1-F1
#
_cell.length_a   1.000
_cell.length_b   1.000
_cell.length_c   1.000
_cell.angle_alpha   90.00
_cell.angle_beta   90.00
_cell.angle_gamma   90.00
#
_symmetry.space_group_name_H-M   'P 1'
#
loop_
_entity.id
_entity.type
_entity.pdbx_description
1 polymer ?
#
loop_
_entity_poly.entity_id
_entity_poly.type
_entity_poly.pdbx_seq_one_letter_code
_entity_poly.pdbx_strand_id
1 'polypeptide(L)'
;MKACWMVCLVTALSATSAWAESPLQSQQFEQQKQQVLKAVKEKCAPASHLSDNDFANKVLATDGNKNAVREATLAKERNNQKSYQAAIDKIVCPAK
;
A
#
# COMPACT_ATOMS: atom_id res chain seq x y z
N MET A 1 -50.36 -2.94 17.81
CA MET A 1 -49.32 -2.09 17.18
C MET A 1 -48.40 -1.62 18.29
N LYS A 2 -47.10 -1.94 18.18
CA LYS A 2 -46.10 -1.94 19.27
C LYS A 2 -45.49 -0.54 19.43
N ALA A 3 -45.58 0.02 20.62
CA ALA A 3 -44.85 1.21 21.05
C ALA A 3 -43.74 0.80 22.03
N CYS A 4 -42.72 1.65 22.14
CA CYS A 4 -41.51 1.51 22.95
C CYS A 4 -40.52 0.45 22.49
N TRP A 5 -39.57 0.88 21.65
CA TRP A 5 -38.13 0.73 21.92
C TRP A 5 -37.50 2.08 21.58
N MET A 6 -37.17 2.88 22.61
CA MET A 6 -35.78 3.13 23.01
C MET A 6 -34.90 3.40 21.79
N VAL A 7 -34.71 4.64 21.32
CA VAL A 7 -34.00 5.73 22.02
C VAL A 7 -32.90 5.19 22.93
N CYS A 8 -31.92 4.53 22.32
CA CYS A 8 -30.59 4.31 22.88
C CYS A 8 -29.61 4.19 21.70
N LEU A 9 -28.42 4.76 21.88
CA LEU A 9 -27.25 4.73 20.98
C LEU A 9 -27.09 5.92 20.01
N VAL A 10 -27.22 7.13 20.56
CA VAL A 10 -26.31 8.23 20.19
C VAL A 10 -25.57 8.59 21.49
N THR A 11 -24.24 8.74 21.43
CA THR A 11 -23.22 8.75 22.51
C THR A 11 -22.59 7.36 22.71
N ALA A 12 -21.30 7.10 22.49
CA ALA A 12 -20.16 7.97 22.26
C ALA A 12 -19.19 7.28 21.28
N LEU A 13 -18.89 7.93 20.16
CA LEU A 13 -17.70 7.65 19.36
C LEU A 13 -16.70 8.79 19.57
N SER A 14 -16.28 8.98 20.82
CA SER A 14 -15.10 9.77 21.14
C SER A 14 -13.91 8.82 21.12
N ALA A 15 -13.11 8.94 20.07
CA ALA A 15 -11.90 8.21 19.83
C ALA A 15 -10.94 8.26 21.03
N THR A 16 -10.57 7.09 21.54
CA THR A 16 -9.21 6.83 22.00
C THR A 16 -8.65 5.77 21.08
N SER A 17 -7.98 6.22 20.00
CA SER A 17 -7.02 5.39 19.31
C SER A 17 -5.86 5.13 20.28
N ALA A 18 -6.07 4.16 21.18
CA ALA A 18 -4.95 3.46 21.77
C ALA A 18 -4.13 2.96 20.58
N TRP A 19 -2.86 3.37 20.54
CA TRP A 19 -1.86 2.92 19.60
C TRP A 19 -1.61 1.42 19.85
N ALA A 20 -2.60 0.61 19.56
CA ALA A 20 -2.44 -0.81 19.41
C ALA A 20 -1.76 -0.94 18.05
N GLU A 21 -0.46 -1.20 18.08
CA GLU A 21 0.36 -1.62 16.93
C GLU A 21 -0.28 -2.91 16.37
N SER A 22 -1.36 -2.73 15.59
CA SER A 22 -2.35 -3.76 15.29
C SER A 22 -2.25 -4.22 13.84
N PRO A 23 -2.74 -5.43 13.51
CA PRO A 23 -2.79 -6.01 12.16
C PRO A 23 -3.45 -5.15 11.06
N LEU A 24 -4.06 -4.02 11.40
CA LEU A 24 -4.50 -3.00 10.43
C LEU A 24 -3.31 -2.31 9.76
N GLN A 25 -2.22 -2.08 10.49
CA GLN A 25 -1.04 -1.40 9.96
C GLN A 25 -0.28 -2.30 8.97
N SER A 26 -0.25 -3.62 9.22
CA SER A 26 0.25 -4.59 8.25
C SER A 26 -0.67 -4.72 7.03
N GLN A 27 -1.99 -4.64 7.21
CA GLN A 27 -2.94 -4.63 6.09
C GLN A 27 -2.78 -3.37 5.22
N GLN A 28 -2.62 -2.20 5.83
CA GLN A 28 -2.34 -0.94 5.14
C GLN A 28 -1.01 -1.00 4.40
N PHE A 29 0.03 -1.56 5.02
CA PHE A 29 1.34 -1.72 4.40
C PHE A 29 1.28 -2.63 3.16
N GLU A 30 0.59 -3.78 3.23
CA GLU A 30 0.40 -4.66 2.07
C GLU A 30 -0.41 -4.00 0.96
N GLN A 31 -1.48 -3.27 1.28
CA GLN A 31 -2.24 -2.50 0.29
C GLN A 31 -1.38 -1.42 -0.39
N GLN A 32 -0.57 -0.68 0.38
CA GLN A 32 0.31 0.34 -0.17
C GLN A 32 1.43 -0.26 -1.03
N LYS A 33 1.99 -1.40 -0.62
CA LYS A 33 2.95 -2.16 -1.43
C LYS A 33 2.32 -2.59 -2.76
N GLN A 34 1.06 -3.04 -2.78
CA GLN A 34 0.36 -3.33 -4.04
C GLN A 34 0.19 -2.09 -4.92
N GLN A 35 -0.12 -0.92 -4.33
CA GLN A 35 -0.19 0.34 -5.08
C GLN A 35 1.17 0.74 -5.68
N VAL A 36 2.26 0.59 -4.93
CA VAL A 36 3.63 0.82 -5.42
C VAL A 36 3.92 -0.11 -6.59
N LEU A 37 3.69 -1.42 -6.44
CA LEU A 37 3.95 -2.41 -7.49
C LEU A 37 3.10 -2.15 -8.74
N LYS A 38 1.86 -1.67 -8.60
CA LYS A 38 1.04 -1.25 -9.74
C LYS A 38 1.65 -0.07 -10.49
N ALA A 39 2.12 0.96 -9.78
CA ALA A 39 2.79 2.11 -10.41
C ALA A 39 4.10 1.69 -11.11
N VAL A 40 4.85 0.75 -10.52
CA VAL A 40 6.03 0.17 -11.17
C VAL A 40 5.63 -0.62 -12.42
N LYS A 41 4.50 -1.34 -12.40
CA LYS A 41 3.99 -2.05 -13.57
C LYS A 41 3.64 -1.10 -14.71
N GLU A 42 2.98 0.02 -14.40
CA GLU A 42 2.68 1.08 -15.37
C GLU A 42 3.94 1.70 -15.97
N LYS A 43 4.97 1.95 -15.15
CA LYS A 43 6.28 2.42 -15.60
C LYS A 43 7.00 1.41 -16.50
N CYS A 44 7.02 0.14 -16.09
CA CYS A 44 7.86 -0.87 -16.72
C CYS A 44 7.21 -1.55 -17.92
N ALA A 45 5.89 -1.46 -18.07
CA ALA A 45 5.11 -2.07 -19.16
C ALA A 45 5.59 -3.50 -19.50
N PRO A 46 5.53 -4.45 -18.53
CA PRO A 46 5.99 -5.82 -18.73
C PRO A 46 5.15 -6.54 -19.79
N ALA A 47 5.62 -7.71 -20.25
CA ALA A 47 4.87 -8.55 -21.17
C ALA A 47 3.45 -8.84 -20.65
N SER A 48 2.46 -8.80 -21.54
CA SER A 48 1.03 -8.92 -21.21
C SER A 48 0.65 -10.24 -20.55
N HIS A 49 1.44 -11.29 -20.74
CA HIS A 49 1.22 -12.62 -20.15
C HIS A 49 1.80 -12.76 -18.73
N LEU A 50 2.52 -11.76 -18.22
CA LEU A 50 3.13 -11.82 -16.89
C LEU A 50 2.08 -11.51 -15.81
N SER A 51 1.89 -12.44 -14.88
CA SER A 51 0.99 -12.23 -13.73
C SER A 51 1.52 -11.12 -12.82
N ASP A 52 0.64 -10.47 -12.07
CA ASP A 52 1.04 -9.42 -11.11
C ASP A 52 2.02 -9.97 -10.04
N ASN A 53 1.84 -11.23 -9.65
CA ASN A 53 2.71 -11.89 -8.69
C ASN A 53 4.09 -12.18 -9.27
N ASP A 54 4.17 -12.69 -10.51
CA ASP A 54 5.46 -12.95 -11.17
C ASP A 54 6.20 -11.64 -11.45
N PHE A 55 5.48 -10.59 -11.83
CA PHE A 55 6.03 -9.26 -11.96
C PHE A 55 6.59 -8.74 -10.63
N ALA A 56 5.81 -8.83 -9.56
CA ALA A 56 6.26 -8.42 -8.23
C ALA A 56 7.52 -9.19 -7.80
N ASN A 57 7.55 -10.50 -8.02
CA ASN A 57 8.72 -11.34 -7.72
C ASN A 57 9.95 -10.92 -8.52
N LYS A 58 9.79 -10.62 -9.82
CA LYS A 58 10.88 -10.13 -10.67
C LYS A 58 11.37 -8.75 -10.25
N VAL A 59 10.47 -7.83 -9.90
CA VAL A 59 10.83 -6.50 -9.37
C VAL A 59 11.59 -6.66 -8.06
N LEU A 60 11.08 -7.47 -7.13
CA LEU A 60 11.64 -7.67 -5.80
C LEU A 60 12.83 -8.66 -5.77
N ALA A 61 13.34 -9.10 -6.93
CA ALA A 61 14.45 -10.02 -7.00
C ALA A 61 15.79 -9.40 -6.56
N THR A 62 15.93 -8.07 -6.66
CA THR A 62 17.15 -7.34 -6.27
C THR A 62 16.95 -6.52 -5.02
N ASP A 63 17.97 -6.42 -4.17
CA ASP A 63 17.88 -5.61 -2.94
C ASP A 63 17.74 -4.12 -3.24
N GLY A 64 18.30 -3.64 -4.35
CA GLY A 64 18.09 -2.27 -4.84
C GLY A 64 16.62 -1.96 -5.09
N ASN A 65 15.91 -2.84 -5.78
CA ASN A 65 14.48 -2.67 -6.03
C ASN A 65 13.65 -2.86 -4.75
N LYS A 66 13.98 -3.81 -3.87
CA LYS A 66 13.31 -3.95 -2.57
C LYS A 66 13.41 -2.66 -1.75
N ASN A 67 14.60 -2.05 -1.69
CA ASN A 67 14.81 -0.79 -0.98
C ASN A 67 14.02 0.35 -1.62
N ALA A 68 14.02 0.45 -2.95
CA ALA A 68 13.25 1.49 -3.64
C ALA A 68 11.73 1.31 -3.48
N VAL A 69 11.22 0.08 -3.50
CA VAL A 69 9.81 -0.21 -3.18
C VAL A 69 9.48 0.19 -1.75
N ARG A 70 10.36 -0.12 -0.78
CA ARG A 70 10.19 0.31 0.61
C ARG A 70 10.20 1.83 0.75
N GLU A 71 11.13 2.52 0.07
CA GLU A 71 11.19 3.99 0.03
C GLU A 71 9.89 4.59 -0.55
N ALA A 72 9.35 3.99 -1.61
CA ALA A 72 8.09 4.41 -2.20
C ALA A 72 6.92 4.22 -1.23
N THR A 73 6.83 3.09 -0.54
CA THR A 73 5.80 2.85 0.49
C THR A 73 5.90 3.89 1.61
N LEU A 74 7.08 4.10 2.18
CA LEU A 74 7.31 5.10 3.24
C LEU A 74 7.00 6.54 2.77
N ALA A 75 7.34 6.87 1.52
CA ALA A 75 7.00 8.17 0.96
C ALA A 75 5.49 8.36 0.78
N LYS A 76 4.76 7.27 0.46
CA LYS A 76 3.30 7.28 0.39
C LYS A 76 2.66 7.49 1.76
N GLU A 77 3.17 6.81 2.80
CA GLU A 77 2.74 7.01 4.20
C GLU A 77 2.94 8.45 4.65
N ARG A 78 4.05 9.07 4.24
CA ARG A 78 4.38 10.47 4.57
C ARG A 78 3.69 11.50 3.67
N ASN A 79 2.80 11.07 2.78
CA ASN A 79 2.17 11.91 1.76
C ASN A 79 3.18 12.76 0.96
N ASN A 80 4.38 12.22 0.72
CA ASN A 80 5.44 12.89 -0.01
C ASN A 80 5.49 12.38 -1.46
N GLN A 81 4.67 13.00 -2.31
CA GLN A 81 4.55 12.61 -3.72
C GLN A 81 5.87 12.71 -4.50
N LYS A 82 6.73 13.70 -4.18
CA LYS A 82 8.02 13.88 -4.85
C LYS A 82 8.97 12.72 -4.55
N SER A 83 9.11 12.35 -3.28
CA SER A 83 9.93 11.21 -2.87
C SER A 83 9.34 9.88 -3.34
N TYR A 84 8.01 9.77 -3.39
CA TYR A 84 7.32 8.62 -3.95
C TYR A 84 7.73 8.42 -5.41
N GLN A 85 7.61 9.47 -6.23
CA GLN A 85 7.97 9.39 -7.64
C GLN A 85 9.47 9.09 -7.83
N ALA A 86 10.34 9.75 -7.08
CA ALA A 86 11.78 9.49 -7.14
C ALA A 86 12.13 8.03 -6.78
N ALA A 87 11.43 7.44 -5.80
CA ALA A 87 11.62 6.04 -5.44
C ALA A 87 11.12 5.09 -6.54
N ILE A 88 9.97 5.38 -7.16
CA ILE A 88 9.47 4.64 -8.35
C ILE A 88 10.47 4.73 -9.51
N ASP A 89 11.06 5.90 -9.74
CA ASP A 89 12.02 6.13 -10.82
C ASP A 89 13.33 5.35 -10.63
N LYS A 90 13.78 5.16 -9.38
CA LYS A 90 14.94 4.31 -9.04
C LYS A 90 14.73 2.83 -9.32
N ILE A 91 13.48 2.33 -9.37
CA ILE A 91 13.21 0.91 -9.57
C ILE A 91 13.62 0.50 -10.99
N VAL A 92 14.52 -0.47 -11.08
CA VAL A 92 14.97 -1.05 -12.35
C VAL A 92 13.93 -2.04 -12.84
N CYS A 93 13.45 -1.83 -14.06
CA CYS A 93 12.43 -2.69 -14.66
C CYS A 93 13.00 -4.09 -14.93
N PRO A 94 12.25 -5.15 -14.60
CA PRO A 94 12.66 -6.50 -14.92
C PRO A 94 12.67 -6.72 -16.44
N ALA A 95 13.46 -7.69 -16.90
CA ALA A 95 13.47 -8.09 -18.30
C ALA A 95 12.06 -8.50 -18.76
N LYS A 96 11.71 -8.10 -20.00
CA LYS A 96 10.41 -8.35 -20.62
C LYS A 96 10.17 -9.84 -20.86
#